data_AF-A0A392RWV4-F1
#
_entry.id   AF-A0A392RWV4-F1
#
_cell.length_a   1.000
_cell.length_b   1.000
_cell.length_c   1.000
_cell.angle_alpha   90.00
_cell.angle_beta   90.00
_cell.angle_gamma   90.00
#
_symmetry.space_group_name_H-M   'P 1'
#
loop_
_entity.id
_entity.type
_entity.pdbx_description
1 polymer ?
#
loop_
_entity_poly.entity_id
_entity_poly.type
_entity_poly.pdbx_seq_one_letter_code
_entity_poly.pdbx_strand_id
1 'polypeptide(L)'
;VNGWMGYILKEKLKRLKGVLKKWNKEVYGSVDNKIEALVCELEVLDLKGESEGLLQSEAIERKSKFEHLWLLLKSKDSLEF
;
A
#
# COMPACT_ATOMS: atom_id res chain seq x y z
N VAL A 1 11.42 20.27 -41.01
CA VAL A 1 11.87 19.10 -40.21
C VAL A 1 11.95 19.47 -38.72
N ASN A 2 10.85 19.98 -38.13
CA ASN A 2 10.80 20.37 -36.71
C ASN A 2 9.69 19.56 -36.04
N GLY A 3 10.06 18.60 -35.19
CA GLY A 3 9.11 17.73 -34.46
C GLY A 3 9.60 16.31 -34.20
N TRP A 4 10.52 15.80 -35.03
CA TRP A 4 11.05 14.43 -34.92
C TRP A 4 11.80 14.18 -33.60
N MET A 5 12.65 15.13 -33.20
CA MET A 5 13.42 15.01 -31.96
C MET A 5 12.53 15.06 -30.70
N GLY A 6 11.51 15.93 -30.71
CA GLY A 6 10.52 16.03 -29.64
C GLY A 6 9.65 14.77 -29.53
N TYR A 7 9.30 14.17 -30.67
CA TYR A 7 8.60 12.88 -30.72
C TYR A 7 9.45 11.75 -30.10
N ILE A 8 10.72 11.64 -30.48
CA ILE A 8 11.65 10.64 -29.91
C ILE A 8 11.77 10.82 -28.38
N LEU A 9 11.94 12.06 -27.91
CA LEU A 9 12.06 12.34 -26.48
C LEU A 9 10.78 11.95 -25.73
N LYS A 10 9.60 12.27 -26.27
CA LYS A 10 8.30 11.88 -25.72
C LYS A 10 8.17 10.36 -25.58
N GLU A 11 8.54 9.60 -26.61
CA GLU A 11 8.45 8.13 -26.58
C GLU A 11 9.44 7.51 -25.58
N LYS A 12 10.65 8.06 -25.45
CA LYS A 12 11.61 7.65 -24.41
C LYS A 12 11.07 7.89 -23.00
N LEU A 13 10.47 9.06 -22.75
CA LEU A 13 9.86 9.38 -21.46
C LEU A 13 8.65 8.50 -21.14
N LYS A 14 7.80 8.20 -22.13
CA LYS A 14 6.69 7.25 -21.96
C LYS A 14 7.19 5.87 -21.54
N ARG A 15 8.23 5.36 -22.20
CA ARG A 15 8.84 4.07 -21.85
C ARG A 15 9.39 4.08 -20.43
N LEU A 16 10.12 5.13 -20.05
CA LEU A 16 10.63 5.30 -18.70
C LEU A 16 9.50 5.34 -17.66
N LYS A 17 8.44 6.09 -17.92
CA LYS A 17 7.24 6.15 -17.06
C LYS A 17 6.60 4.78 -16.89
N GLY A 18 6.52 3.97 -17.94
CA GLY A 18 6.00 2.61 -17.88
C GLY A 18 6.84 1.69 -16.99
N VAL A 19 8.17 1.74 -17.13
CA VAL A 19 9.10 0.97 -16.29
C VAL A 19 8.99 1.40 -14.83
N LEU A 20 8.93 2.70 -14.55
CA LEU A 20 8.82 3.21 -13.19
C LEU A 20 7.51 2.80 -12.52
N LYS A 21 6.37 2.83 -13.25
CA LYS A 21 5.09 2.32 -12.75
C LYS A 21 5.13 0.84 -12.42
N LYS A 22 5.76 0.03 -13.27
CA LYS A 22 5.91 -1.41 -13.05
C LYS A 22 6.75 -1.67 -11.80
N TRP A 23 7.90 -1.02 -11.69
CA TRP A 23 8.77 -1.12 -10.52
C TRP A 23 8.04 -0.68 -9.24
N ASN A 24 7.31 0.43 -9.29
CA ASN A 24 6.50 0.88 -8.16
C ASN A 24 5.47 -0.16 -7.73
N LYS A 25 4.79 -0.82 -8.68
CA LYS A 25 3.84 -1.88 -8.37
C LYS A 25 4.52 -3.13 -7.80
N GLU A 26 5.68 -3.52 -8.33
CA GLU A 26 6.44 -4.68 -7.84
C GLU A 26 6.94 -4.46 -6.41
N VAL A 27 7.38 -3.25 -6.09
CA VAL A 27 7.90 -2.90 -4.76
C VAL A 27 6.74 -2.61 -3.79
N TYR A 28 5.84 -1.69 -4.15
CA TYR A 28 4.84 -1.12 -3.24
C TYR A 28 3.43 -1.68 -3.42
N GLY A 29 3.09 -2.25 -4.57
CA GLY A 29 1.79 -2.91 -4.74
C GLY A 29 1.59 -4.05 -3.74
N SER A 30 2.69 -4.67 -3.29
CA SER A 30 2.63 -5.65 -2.19
C SER A 30 2.33 -5.02 -0.82
N VAL A 31 2.77 -3.77 -0.60
CA VAL A 31 2.54 -3.01 0.65
C VAL A 31 1.10 -2.52 0.70
N ASP A 32 0.57 -1.99 -0.41
CA ASP A 32 -0.83 -1.57 -0.50
C ASP A 32 -1.80 -2.72 -0.25
N ASN A 33 -1.54 -3.88 -0.87
CA ASN A 33 -2.36 -5.08 -0.64
C ASN A 33 -2.29 -5.56 0.82
N LYS A 34 -1.14 -5.42 1.49
CA LYS A 34 -0.99 -5.78 2.91
C LYS A 34 -1.73 -4.81 3.83
N ILE A 35 -1.72 -3.53 3.50
CA ILE A 35 -2.50 -2.50 4.23
C ILE A 35 -4.00 -2.83 4.11
N GLU A 36 -4.49 -3.10 2.90
CA GLU A 36 -5.90 -3.44 2.67
C GLU A 36 -6.31 -4.71 3.43
N ALA A 37 -5.49 -5.77 3.38
CA ALA A 37 -5.75 -6.99 4.15
C ALA A 37 -5.81 -6.75 5.66
N LEU A 38 -4.86 -5.99 6.22
CA LEU A 38 -4.85 -5.66 7.65
C LEU A 38 -6.07 -4.83 8.07
N VAL A 39 -6.51 -3.89 7.23
CA VAL A 39 -7.73 -3.10 7.48
C VAL A 39 -8.95 -4.01 7.53
N CYS A 40 -9.13 -4.92 6.57
CA CYS A 40 -10.25 -5.86 6.59
C CYS A 40 -10.22 -6.78 7.81
N GLU A 41 -9.05 -7.30 8.19
CA GLU A 41 -8.92 -8.16 9.37
C GLU A 41 -9.23 -7.41 10.67
N LEU A 42 -8.81 -6.14 10.78
CA LEU A 42 -9.12 -5.28 11.93
C LEU A 42 -10.61 -4.97 12.00
N GLU A 43 -11.25 -4.67 10.87
CA GLU A 43 -12.69 -4.38 10.81
C GLU A 43 -13.53 -5.57 11.29
N VAL A 44 -13.14 -6.79 10.93
CA VAL A 44 -13.78 -8.02 11.45
C VAL A 44 -13.63 -8.13 12.97
N LEU A 45 -12.46 -7.84 13.52
CA LEU A 45 -12.22 -7.87 14.97
C LEU A 45 -12.97 -6.77 15.71
N ASP A 46 -13.08 -5.57 15.13
CA ASP A 46 -13.82 -4.46 15.74
C ASP A 46 -15.32 -4.73 15.74
N LEU A 47 -15.89 -5.22 14.63
CA LEU A 47 -17.30 -5.62 14.56
C LEU A 47 -17.62 -6.74 15.57
N LYS A 48 -16.73 -7.72 15.73
CA LYS A 48 -16.88 -8.75 16.76
C LYS A 48 -16.82 -8.13 18.16
N GLY A 49 -15.88 -7.23 18.40
CA GLY A 49 -15.73 -6.55 19.69
C GLY A 49 -16.93 -5.69 20.08
N GLU A 50 -17.62 -5.09 19.11
CA GLU A 50 -18.84 -4.31 19.31
C GLU A 50 -20.08 -5.19 19.57
N SER A 51 -20.15 -6.36 18.94
CA SER A 51 -21.32 -7.24 18.99
C SER A 51 -21.26 -8.26 20.13
N GLU A 52 -20.15 -8.99 20.24
CA GLU A 52 -19.98 -10.14 21.13
C GLU A 52 -18.92 -9.91 22.21
N GLY A 53 -18.08 -8.89 22.02
CA GLY A 53 -16.85 -8.69 22.79
C GLY A 53 -15.69 -9.53 22.25
N LEU A 54 -14.47 -9.20 22.71
CA LEU A 54 -13.25 -9.90 22.30
C LEU A 54 -12.69 -10.75 23.44
N LEU A 55 -12.18 -11.93 23.08
CA LEU A 55 -11.29 -12.68 23.94
C LEU A 55 -9.99 -11.91 24.15
N GLN A 56 -9.29 -12.18 25.25
CA GLN A 56 -8.00 -11.55 25.54
C GLN A 56 -6.98 -11.78 24.41
N SER A 57 -6.95 -12.98 23.82
CA SER A 57 -6.09 -13.30 22.68
C SER A 57 -6.42 -12.45 21.44
N GLU A 58 -7.70 -12.21 21.17
CA GLU A 58 -8.17 -11.43 20.03
C GLU A 58 -7.88 -9.93 20.23
N ALA A 59 -8.02 -9.45 21.46
CA ALA A 59 -7.63 -8.08 21.81
C ALA A 59 -6.11 -7.84 21.63
N ILE A 60 -5.28 -8.82 21.98
CA ILE A 60 -3.83 -8.79 21.75
C ILE A 60 -3.54 -8.83 20.25
N GLU A 61 -4.20 -9.71 19.50
CA GLU A 61 -4.04 -9.80 18.05
C GLU A 61 -4.41 -8.48 17.37
N ARG A 62 -5.57 -7.90 17.72
CA ARG A 62 -6.01 -6.61 17.21
C ARG A 62 -4.96 -5.52 17.43
N LYS A 63 -4.38 -5.45 18.64
CA LYS A 63 -3.31 -4.49 18.95
C LYS A 63 -2.09 -4.70 18.07
N SER A 64 -1.65 -5.94 17.90
CA SER A 64 -0.51 -6.28 17.02
C SER A 64 -0.77 -5.92 15.56
N LYS A 65 -1.98 -6.19 15.04
CA LYS A 65 -2.36 -5.80 13.68
C LYS A 65 -2.37 -4.28 13.50
N PHE A 66 -2.88 -3.52 14.47
CA PHE A 66 -2.83 -2.06 14.46
C PHE A 66 -1.39 -1.53 14.44
N GLU A 67 -0.50 -2.08 15.27
CA GLU A 67 0.92 -1.70 15.27
C GLU A 67 1.57 -1.98 13.91
N HIS A 68 1.27 -3.13 13.30
CA HIS A 68 1.80 -3.47 11.98
C HIS A 68 1.26 -2.55 10.88
N LEU A 69 -0.05 -2.27 10.89
CA LEU A 69 -0.68 -1.34 9.95
C LEU A 69 -0.04 0.06 10.05
N TRP A 70 0.19 0.54 11.27
CA TRP A 70 0.84 1.84 11.50
C TRP A 70 2.26 1.89 10.94
N LEU A 71 3.06 0.83 11.12
CA LEU A 71 4.41 0.74 10.56
C LEU A 71 4.40 0.74 9.02
N LEU A 72 3.47 0.01 8.40
CA LEU A 72 3.33 -0.01 6.94
C LEU A 72 2.94 1.37 6.39
N LEU A 73 1.94 2.03 6.99
CA LEU A 73 1.54 3.39 6.60
C LEU A 73 2.71 4.37 6.73
N LYS A 74 3.43 4.34 7.85
CA LYS A 74 4.59 5.21 8.06
C LYS A 74 5.71 4.97 7.04
N SER A 75 5.99 3.71 6.72
CA SER A 75 7.01 3.37 5.71
C SER A 75 6.61 3.83 4.33
N LYS A 76 5.32 3.74 3.99
CA LYS A 76 4.77 4.21 2.72
C LYS A 76 4.89 5.73 2.60
N ASP A 77 4.48 6.47 3.64
CA ASP A 77 4.57 7.93 3.66
C ASP A 77 6.02 8.39 3.48
N SER A 78 7.00 7.75 4.13
CA SER A 78 8.42 8.08 3.99
C SER A 78 8.99 7.91 2.59
N LEU A 79 8.31 7.16 1.71
CA LEU A 79 8.75 6.82 0.36
C LEU A 79 7.99 7.60 -0.72
N GLU A 80 6.94 8.34 -0.32
CA GLU A 80 6.19 9.26 -1.19
C GLU A 80 6.79 10.68 -1.23
N PHE A 81 7.89 10.95 -0.51
CA PHE A 81 8.63 12.23 -0.49
C PHE A 81 10.01 12.17 -1.17
#